data_AF-I7BFY4-F1
#
_entry.id   AF-I7BFY4-F1
#
_cell.length_a   1.000
_cell.length_b   1.000
_cell.length_c   1.000
_cell.angle_alpha   90.00
_cell.angle_beta   90.00
_cell.angle_gamma   90.00
#
_symmetry.space_group_name_H-M   'P 1'
#
loop_
_entity.id
_entity.type
_entity.pdbx_description
1 polymer ?
#
loop_
_entity_poly.entity_id
_entity_poly.type
_entity_poly.pdbx_seq_one_letter_code
_entity_poly.pdbx_strand_id
1 'polypeptide(L)'
;MIRIDAIWLATEPMDMRAGTETALARVIAVFGAAKPHCAYLFANRRANRMKVLVHDGVGVWLAARRLNQGKFHWPSIRHGCEVELDSEQLQALVLGLPWQRVGAGGVISML
;
A
#
# COMPACT_ATOMS: atom_id res chain seq x y z
N MET A 1 -11.97 -15.47 -2.32
CA MET A 1 -11.32 -14.18 -1.96
C MET A 1 -9.82 -14.35 -2.12
N ILE A 2 -9.07 -13.37 -2.65
CA ILE A 2 -7.60 -13.49 -2.80
C ILE A 2 -6.97 -13.45 -1.41
N ARG A 3 -6.10 -14.42 -1.09
CA ARG A 3 -5.36 -14.48 0.19
C ARG A 3 -4.28 -13.40 0.24
N ILE A 4 -4.25 -12.64 1.32
CA ILE A 4 -3.22 -11.62 1.60
C ILE A 4 -2.76 -11.81 3.05
N ASP A 5 -1.48 -12.13 3.22
CA ASP A 5 -0.83 -12.38 4.51
C ASP A 5 -0.08 -11.14 5.02
N ALA A 6 0.46 -10.31 4.12
CA ALA A 6 1.15 -9.07 4.48
C ALA A 6 0.83 -7.93 3.49
N ILE A 7 0.84 -6.70 4.02
CA ILE A 7 0.46 -5.50 3.28
C ILE A 7 1.58 -4.47 3.45
N TRP A 8 2.13 -4.04 2.33
CA TRP A 8 3.26 -3.12 2.28
C TRP A 8 2.88 -1.88 1.50
N LEU A 9 3.30 -0.71 1.98
CA LEU A 9 3.02 0.58 1.38
C LEU A 9 4.33 1.30 1.05
N ALA A 10 4.50 1.74 -0.19
CA ALA A 10 5.65 2.56 -0.59
C ALA A 10 5.38 4.04 -0.28
N THR A 11 6.33 4.74 0.35
CA THR A 11 6.16 6.17 0.67
C THR A 11 6.38 7.07 -0.54
N GLU A 12 7.21 6.64 -1.50
CA GLU A 12 7.45 7.37 -2.74
C GLU A 12 6.31 7.22 -3.76
N PRO A 13 5.97 8.29 -4.50
CA PRO A 13 4.89 8.26 -5.46
C PRO A 13 5.25 7.44 -6.71
N MET A 14 4.24 6.82 -7.31
CA MET A 14 4.32 6.10 -8.59
C MET A 14 3.52 6.82 -9.68
N ASP A 15 3.97 6.74 -10.94
CA ASP A 15 3.13 7.13 -12.08
C ASP A 15 1.97 6.14 -12.23
N MET A 16 0.74 6.65 -12.24
CA MET A 16 -0.47 5.83 -12.37
C MET A 16 -0.67 5.27 -13.78
N ARG A 17 0.12 5.70 -14.76
CA ARG A 17 0.17 5.11 -16.11
C ARG A 17 0.94 3.78 -16.13
N ALA A 18 1.77 3.49 -15.13
CA ALA A 18 2.57 2.27 -15.02
C ALA A 18 1.70 1.00 -15.07
N GLY A 19 1.95 0.10 -16.02
CA GLY A 19 1.26 -1.20 -16.10
C GLY A 19 1.74 -2.21 -15.05
N THR A 20 1.29 -3.45 -15.16
CA THR A 20 1.66 -4.55 -14.24
C THR A 20 3.17 -4.74 -14.14
N GLU A 21 3.87 -4.84 -15.26
CA GLU A 21 5.33 -5.05 -15.27
C GLU A 21 6.10 -3.90 -14.63
N THR A 22 5.71 -2.66 -14.91
CA THR A 22 6.34 -1.48 -14.29
C THR A 22 6.05 -1.41 -12.79
N ALA A 23 4.83 -1.77 -12.37
CA ALA A 23 4.49 -1.85 -10.95
C ALA A 23 5.27 -2.98 -10.26
N LEU A 24 5.44 -4.13 -10.91
CA LEU A 24 6.24 -5.25 -10.39
C LEU A 24 7.72 -4.87 -10.25
N ALA A 25 8.29 -4.22 -11.27
CA ALA A 25 9.65 -3.69 -11.20
C ALA A 25 9.81 -2.69 -10.04
N ARG A 26 8.79 -1.84 -9.81
CA ARG A 26 8.78 -0.93 -8.66
C ARG A 26 8.68 -1.68 -7.33
N VAL A 27 7.92 -2.77 -7.26
CA VAL A 27 7.88 -3.63 -6.07
C VAL A 27 9.27 -4.19 -5.76
N ILE A 28 9.95 -4.74 -6.75
CA ILE A 28 11.30 -5.30 -6.59
C ILE A 28 12.28 -4.20 -6.14
N ALA A 29 12.20 -3.01 -6.74
CA ALA A 29 13.09 -1.90 -6.41
C ALA A 29 12.90 -1.35 -5.00
N VAL A 30 11.66 -1.35 -4.47
CA VAL A 30 11.35 -0.78 -3.15
C VAL A 30 11.44 -1.84 -2.04
N PHE A 31 10.79 -2.99 -2.24
CA PHE A 31 10.59 -4.03 -1.21
C PHE A 31 11.52 -5.25 -1.39
N GLY A 32 12.42 -5.22 -2.37
CA GLY A 32 13.39 -6.29 -2.69
C GLY A 32 12.79 -7.49 -3.44
N ALA A 33 11.53 -7.84 -3.21
CA ALA A 33 10.84 -8.93 -3.91
C ALA A 33 9.32 -8.81 -3.84
N ALA A 34 8.62 -9.36 -4.83
CA ALA A 34 7.19 -9.64 -4.75
C ALA A 34 6.98 -11.05 -4.15
N LYS A 35 6.61 -11.12 -2.86
CA LYS A 35 6.44 -12.37 -2.13
C LYS A 35 5.00 -12.91 -2.30
N PRO A 36 4.80 -14.25 -2.31
CA PRO A 36 3.48 -14.86 -2.27
C PRO A 36 2.58 -14.30 -1.19
N HIS A 37 1.30 -14.08 -1.53
CA HIS A 37 0.26 -13.56 -0.65
C HIS A 37 0.55 -12.17 -0.07
N CYS A 38 1.36 -11.34 -0.74
CA CYS A 38 1.61 -9.96 -0.34
C CYS A 38 0.88 -8.95 -1.23
N ALA A 39 0.41 -7.86 -0.63
CA ALA A 39 -0.12 -6.69 -1.31
C ALA A 39 0.85 -5.50 -1.19
N TYR A 40 1.13 -4.82 -2.30
CA TYR A 40 2.05 -3.68 -2.38
C TYR A 40 1.32 -2.45 -2.89
N LEU A 41 1.25 -1.42 -2.06
CA LEU A 41 0.45 -0.23 -2.25
C LEU A 41 1.33 0.94 -2.71
N PHE A 42 0.86 1.64 -3.74
CA PHE A 42 1.49 2.83 -4.29
C PHE A 42 0.46 3.92 -4.49
N ALA A 43 0.80 5.17 -4.18
CA ALA A 43 -0.01 6.32 -4.52
C ALA A 43 0.66 7.19 -5.58
N ASN A 44 -0.14 8.01 -6.25
CA ASN A 44 0.42 9.11 -7.03
C ASN A 44 0.85 10.27 -6.11
N ARG A 45 1.60 11.24 -6.66
CA ARG A 45 2.08 12.42 -5.91
C ARG A 45 0.97 13.23 -5.22
N ARG A 46 -0.27 13.19 -5.75
CA ARG A 46 -1.44 13.88 -5.16
C ARG A 46 -2.20 13.03 -4.14
N ALA A 47 -1.78 11.78 -3.93
CA ALA A 47 -2.45 10.78 -3.11
C ALA A 47 -3.94 10.61 -3.40
N ASN A 48 -4.40 10.88 -4.62
CA ASN A 48 -5.82 10.75 -5.00
C ASN A 48 -6.10 9.50 -5.84
N ARG A 49 -5.04 8.77 -6.22
CA ARG A 49 -5.11 7.47 -6.89
C ARG A 49 -4.12 6.54 -6.25
N MET A 50 -4.52 5.29 -6.09
CA MET A 50 -3.71 4.21 -5.54
C MET A 50 -3.69 3.05 -6.53
N LYS A 51 -2.54 2.38 -6.63
CA LYS A 51 -2.43 1.06 -7.22
C LYS A 51 -2.02 0.06 -6.16
N VAL A 52 -2.53 -1.16 -6.29
CA VAL A 52 -2.22 -2.28 -5.41
C VAL A 52 -1.78 -3.44 -6.29
N LEU A 53 -0.51 -3.83 -6.17
CA LEU A 53 -0.01 -5.06 -6.79
C LEU A 53 -0.15 -6.19 -5.76
N VAL A 54 -0.85 -7.26 -6.10
CA VAL A 54 -1.03 -8.43 -5.22
C VAL A 54 -0.40 -9.63 -5.88
N HIS A 55 0.53 -10.29 -5.20
CA HIS A 55 1.01 -11.61 -5.62
C HIS A 55 0.14 -12.67 -4.93
N ASP A 56 -0.64 -13.45 -5.68
CA ASP A 56 -1.62 -14.39 -5.09
C ASP A 56 -1.04 -15.76 -4.73
N GLY A 57 0.23 -16.00 -5.07
CA GLY A 57 0.96 -17.25 -4.86
C GLY A 57 1.37 -17.92 -6.16
N VAL A 58 0.71 -17.58 -7.26
CA VAL A 58 0.96 -18.11 -8.60
C VAL A 58 1.26 -16.98 -9.60
N GLY A 59 0.54 -15.87 -9.50
CA GLY A 59 0.68 -14.72 -10.38
C GLY A 59 0.44 -13.41 -9.66
N VAL A 60 0.33 -12.35 -10.45
CA VAL A 60 0.15 -10.99 -9.95
C VAL A 60 -1.14 -10.36 -10.47
N TRP A 61 -1.81 -9.63 -9.59
CA TRP A 61 -2.94 -8.78 -9.88
C TRP A 61 -2.52 -7.33 -9.71
N LEU A 62 -3.01 -6.44 -10.58
CA LEU A 62 -2.85 -5.00 -10.40
C LEU A 62 -4.22 -4.34 -10.31
N ALA A 63 -4.60 -3.93 -9.10
CA ALA A 63 -5.82 -3.18 -8.84
C ALA A 63 -5.53 -1.68 -8.82
N ALA A 64 -6.51 -0.88 -9.24
CA ALA A 64 -6.47 0.57 -9.13
C ALA A 64 -7.66 1.06 -8.29
N ARG A 65 -7.41 2.01 -7.40
CA ARG A 65 -8.44 2.63 -6.53
C ARG A 65 -8.37 4.15 -6.61
N ARG A 66 -9.54 4.78 -6.69
CA ARG A 66 -9.75 6.23 -6.57
C ARG A 66 -10.93 6.45 -5.64
N LEU A 67 -10.84 7.43 -4.76
CA LEU A 67 -11.98 7.87 -3.96
C LEU A 67 -12.92 8.74 -4.81
N ASN A 68 -14.22 8.66 -4.56
CA ASN A 68 -15.19 9.54 -5.22
C ASN A 68 -14.90 11.02 -4.91
N GLN A 69 -14.47 11.29 -3.68
CA GLN A 69 -14.04 12.60 -3.20
C GLN A 69 -12.83 12.46 -2.26
N GLY A 70 -11.99 13.50 -2.21
CA GLY A 70 -10.84 13.54 -1.29
C GLY A 70 -9.58 12.83 -1.80
N LYS A 71 -8.72 12.45 -0.85
CA LYS A 71 -7.41 11.83 -1.07
C LYS A 71 -7.11 10.81 0.03
N PHE A 72 -6.21 9.88 -0.24
CA PHE A 72 -5.68 8.95 0.72
C PHE A 72 -4.72 9.68 1.69
N HIS A 73 -4.71 9.26 2.96
CA HIS A 73 -3.74 9.72 3.95
C HIS A 73 -2.40 9.00 3.76
N TRP A 74 -1.61 9.45 2.78
CA TRP A 74 -0.32 8.81 2.47
C TRP A 74 0.79 9.26 3.44
N PRO A 75 1.69 8.37 3.89
CA PRO A 75 2.82 8.75 4.73
C PRO A 75 3.84 9.58 3.93
N SER A 76 4.59 10.41 4.65
CA SER A 76 5.69 11.19 4.06
C SER A 76 6.98 10.36 4.01
N ILE A 77 7.85 10.68 3.04
CA ILE A 77 9.17 10.04 2.84
C ILE A 77 10.05 10.03 4.10
N ARG A 78 9.79 10.95 5.05
CA ARG A 78 10.48 10.97 6.36
C ARG A 78 10.29 9.70 7.20
N HIS A 79 9.32 8.84 6.87
CA HIS A 79 9.03 7.59 7.58
C HIS A 79 9.77 6.39 6.96
N GLY A 80 10.74 6.61 6.08
CA GLY A 80 11.43 5.56 5.33
C GLY A 80 10.82 5.34 3.95
N CYS A 81 11.31 4.34 3.22
CA CYS A 81 10.88 4.03 1.85
C CYS A 81 9.58 3.20 1.82
N GLU A 82 9.30 2.47 2.88
CA GLU A 82 8.17 1.54 2.98
C GLU A 82 7.60 1.47 4.40
N VAL A 83 6.33 1.07 4.51
CA VAL A 83 5.63 0.84 5.77
C VAL A 83 4.78 -0.43 5.65
N GLU A 84 4.89 -1.33 6.63
CA GLU A 84 3.97 -2.46 6.76
C GLU A 84 2.65 -2.00 7.39
N LEU A 85 1.53 -2.48 6.87
CA LEU A 85 0.19 -2.17 7.37
C LEU A 85 -0.46 -3.43 7.93
N ASP A 86 -1.18 -3.28 9.03
CA ASP A 86 -2.16 -4.29 9.44
C ASP A 86 -3.48 -4.16 8.65
N SER A 87 -4.40 -5.11 8.89
CA SER A 87 -5.69 -5.15 8.19
C SER A 87 -6.57 -3.93 8.50
N GLU A 88 -6.57 -3.45 9.74
CA GLU A 88 -7.40 -2.31 10.15
C GLU A 88 -6.88 -1.00 9.55
N GLN A 89 -5.56 -0.84 9.52
CA GLN A 89 -4.89 0.28 8.88
C GLN A 89 -5.19 0.30 7.38
N LEU A 90 -5.15 -0.85 6.71
CA LEU A 90 -5.57 -0.95 5.31
C LEU A 90 -7.03 -0.57 5.13
N GLN A 91 -7.94 -1.05 5.98
CA GLN A 91 -9.37 -0.74 5.92
C GLN A 91 -9.64 0.77 6.07
N ALA A 92 -8.97 1.43 7.02
CA ALA A 92 -9.04 2.88 7.16
C ALA A 92 -8.47 3.61 5.93
N LEU A 93 -7.30 3.19 5.45
CA LEU A 93 -6.64 3.78 4.28
C LEU A 93 -7.50 3.68 3.03
N VAL A 94 -8.10 2.52 2.72
CA VAL A 94 -8.92 2.36 1.51
C VAL A 94 -10.18 3.24 1.54
N LEU A 95 -10.68 3.60 2.73
CA LEU A 95 -11.79 4.55 2.91
C LEU A 95 -11.34 6.02 2.81
N GLY A 96 -10.03 6.29 2.77
CA GLY A 96 -9.48 7.63 2.80
C GLY A 96 -9.46 8.25 4.20
N LEU A 97 -9.45 7.42 5.25
CA LEU A 97 -9.36 7.87 6.64
C LEU A 97 -7.89 7.87 7.12
N PRO A 98 -7.55 8.68 8.15
CA PRO A 98 -6.26 8.55 8.84
C PRO A 98 -6.13 7.14 9.44
N TRP A 99 -5.05 6.44 9.11
CA TRP A 99 -4.85 5.03 9.49
C TRP A 99 -3.73 4.84 10.50
N GLN A 100 -2.82 5.81 10.64
CA GLN A 100 -1.55 5.66 11.39
C GLN A 100 -1.73 5.32 12.88
N ARG A 101 -2.91 5.59 13.45
CA ARG A 101 -3.23 5.36 14.88
C ARG A 101 -4.31 4.31 15.09
N VAL A 102 -4.65 3.56 14.04
CA VAL A 102 -5.62 2.46 14.09
C VAL A 102 -4.86 1.13 14.16
N GLY A 103 -5.50 0.07 14.66
CA GLY A 103 -4.89 -1.24 14.83
C GLY A 103 -3.69 -1.20 15.77
N ALA A 104 -2.59 -1.82 15.35
CA ALA A 104 -1.35 -1.88 16.13
C ALA A 104 -0.77 -0.49 16.45
N GLY A 105 -1.03 0.51 15.61
CA GLY A 105 -0.59 1.89 15.83
C GLY A 105 -1.34 2.64 16.93
N GLY A 106 -2.45 2.10 17.43
CA GLY A 106 -3.24 2.65 18.53
C GLY A 106 -2.93 2.03 19.90
N VAL A 107 -2.00 1.07 19.98
CA VAL A 107 -1.67 0.37 21.21
C VAL A 107 -1.03 1.34 22.22
N ILE A 108 -1.61 1.42 23.42
CA ILE A 108 -1.03 2.15 24.55
C ILE A 108 -0.18 1.16 25.34
N SER A 109 1.15 1.31 25.27
CA SER A 109 2.10 0.53 26.05
C SER A 109 2.78 1.38 27.12
N MET A 110 3.07 0.79 28.28
CA MET A 110 3.99 1.38 29.25
C MET A 110 5.42 1.22 28.68
N LEU A 111 6.17 2.32 28.61
CA LEU A 111 7.59 2.31 28.21
C LEU A 111 8.45 1.52 29.21
#